data_AF-A0A2C9KXU3-F1
#
_entry.id   AF-A0A2C9KXU3-F1
#
_cell.length_a   1.000
_cell.length_b   1.000
_cell.length_c   1.000
_cell.angle_alpha   90.00
_cell.angle_beta   90.00
_cell.angle_gamma   90.00
#
_symmetry.space_group_name_H-M   'P 1'
#
loop_
_entity.id
_entity.type
_entity.pdbx_description
1 polymer ?
#
loop_
_entity_poly.entity_id
_entity_poly.type
_entity_poly.pdbx_seq_one_letter_code
_entity_poly.pdbx_strand_id
1 'polypeptide(L)'
;MDQMLSLNEIYEQFQRFLRCKLQKPYQYFGLNNTGSSHSDILSRTLIASQACKFGVIQCLQAVSEQYRSWMDNPSINPIDINFRSFVSCYAVSRGDWDEWNFTFKKYIESELPTERLTHLQALSCARQPWILNHYMESILSENSSIRFHERLNVVSNVASTDVGRALAWDFYKTNFKRLKEL
;
A
#
# COMPACT_ATOMS: atom_id res chain seq x y z
N MET A 1 6.39 -15.61 -8.90
CA MET A 1 6.28 -15.30 -10.35
C MET A 1 6.36 -13.80 -10.58
N ASP A 2 5.40 -12.99 -10.14
CA ASP A 2 5.43 -11.52 -10.29
C ASP A 2 6.71 -10.85 -9.73
N GLN A 3 7.12 -11.15 -8.50
CA GLN A 3 8.39 -10.65 -7.93
C GLN A 3 9.66 -11.12 -8.66
N MET A 4 9.61 -12.27 -9.34
CA MET A 4 10.75 -12.77 -10.13
C MET A 4 10.80 -12.12 -11.50
N LEU A 5 9.63 -11.82 -12.06
CA LEU A 5 9.49 -11.22 -13.37
C LEU A 5 9.65 -9.70 -13.32
N SER A 6 9.48 -9.03 -12.17
CA SER A 6 9.49 -7.56 -12.09
C SER A 6 10.80 -6.90 -12.53
N LEU A 7 11.90 -7.66 -12.58
CA LEU A 7 13.21 -7.21 -13.08
C LEU A 7 13.53 -7.74 -14.49
N ASN A 8 12.57 -8.39 -15.15
CA ASN A 8 12.73 -9.01 -16.45
C ASN A 8 11.98 -8.22 -17.54
N GLU A 9 12.51 -8.20 -18.75
CA GLU A 9 11.91 -7.53 -19.93
C GLU A 9 10.50 -8.03 -20.27
N ILE A 10 10.16 -9.27 -19.89
CA ILE A 10 8.84 -9.88 -20.12
C ILE A 10 7.75 -9.26 -19.22
N TYR A 11 8.13 -8.52 -18.17
CA TYR A 11 7.18 -8.03 -17.17
C TYR A 11 6.06 -7.19 -17.75
N GLU A 12 6.38 -6.29 -18.69
CA GLU A 12 5.38 -5.43 -19.32
C GLU A 12 4.31 -6.26 -20.07
N GLN A 13 4.74 -7.30 -20.79
CA GLN A 13 3.82 -8.18 -21.52
C GLN A 13 2.91 -8.95 -20.55
N PHE A 14 3.48 -9.44 -19.45
CA PHE A 14 2.74 -10.10 -18.38
C PHE A 14 1.71 -9.16 -17.72
N GLN A 15 2.10 -7.93 -17.39
CA GLN A 15 1.21 -6.91 -16.86
C GLN A 15 0.08 -6.60 -17.83
N ARG A 16 0.37 -6.46 -19.13
CA ARG A 16 -0.63 -6.21 -20.17
C ARG A 16 -1.62 -7.36 -20.30
N PHE A 17 -1.14 -8.61 -20.28
CA PHE A 17 -2.00 -9.79 -20.29
C PHE A 17 -2.95 -9.80 -19.09
N LEU A 18 -2.43 -9.60 -17.87
CA LEU A 18 -3.26 -9.62 -16.67
C LEU A 18 -4.24 -8.46 -16.61
N ARG A 19 -3.82 -7.24 -16.98
CA ARG A 19 -4.72 -6.08 -17.11
C ARG A 19 -5.89 -6.40 -18.04
N CYS A 20 -5.63 -7.01 -19.19
CA CYS A 20 -6.66 -7.42 -20.13
C CYS A 20 -7.61 -8.47 -19.55
N LYS A 21 -7.08 -9.47 -18.84
CA LYS A 21 -7.90 -10.54 -18.23
C LYS A 21 -8.73 -10.06 -17.04
N LEU A 22 -8.23 -9.08 -16.28
CA LEU A 22 -8.89 -8.54 -15.09
C LEU A 22 -9.96 -7.49 -15.39
N GLN A 23 -9.97 -6.92 -16.59
CA GLN A 23 -10.88 -5.83 -16.93
C GLN A 23 -12.36 -6.22 -16.83
N LYS A 24 -12.77 -7.34 -17.45
CA LYS A 24 -14.17 -7.81 -17.38
C LYS A 24 -14.58 -8.25 -15.97
N PRO A 25 -13.79 -9.09 -15.26
CA PRO A 25 -14.09 -9.42 -13.86
C PRO A 25 -14.21 -8.19 -12.97
N TYR A 26 -13.32 -7.19 -13.14
CA TYR A 26 -13.39 -5.97 -12.35
C TYR A 26 -14.66 -5.16 -12.64
N GLN A 27 -15.10 -5.08 -13.90
CA GLN A 27 -16.37 -4.40 -14.24
C GLN A 27 -17.59 -5.08 -13.61
N TYR A 28 -17.57 -6.41 -13.46
CA TYR A 28 -18.65 -7.15 -12.83
C TYR A 28 -18.68 -6.96 -11.31
N PHE A 29 -17.52 -7.09 -10.67
CA PHE A 29 -17.43 -6.89 -9.23
C PHE A 29 -17.37 -5.39 -8.92
N GLY A 30 -16.24 -4.73 -9.16
CA GLY A 30 -16.02 -3.34 -8.75
C GLY A 30 -15.71 -3.21 -7.25
N LEU A 31 -15.60 -1.97 -6.79
CA LEU A 31 -15.12 -1.62 -5.44
C LEU A 31 -16.26 -1.25 -4.45
N ASN A 32 -17.42 -1.89 -4.59
CA ASN A 32 -18.57 -1.68 -3.70
C ASN A 32 -18.98 -3.02 -3.07
N ASN A 33 -19.12 -3.08 -1.75
CA ASN A 33 -19.62 -4.28 -1.08
C ASN A 33 -21.15 -4.29 -1.11
N THR A 34 -21.75 -5.19 -1.89
CA THR A 34 -23.21 -5.23 -2.12
C THR A 34 -23.94 -6.25 -1.22
N GLY A 35 -23.42 -6.58 -0.04
CA GLY A 35 -24.08 -7.53 0.87
C GLY A 35 -24.18 -8.96 0.31
N SER A 36 -23.13 -9.40 -0.40
CA SER A 36 -23.05 -10.68 -1.09
C SER A 36 -22.52 -11.83 -0.21
N SER A 37 -22.51 -13.07 -0.73
CA SER A 37 -21.98 -14.23 0.01
C SER A 37 -20.49 -14.07 0.37
N HIS A 38 -19.98 -14.84 1.34
CA HIS A 38 -18.56 -14.80 1.72
C HIS A 38 -17.63 -15.03 0.51
N SER A 39 -17.97 -15.99 -0.35
CA SER A 39 -17.23 -16.30 -1.57
C SER A 39 -17.19 -15.12 -2.55
N ASP A 40 -18.26 -14.34 -2.63
CA ASP A 40 -18.32 -13.15 -3.48
C ASP A 40 -17.43 -12.03 -2.92
N ILE A 41 -17.41 -11.84 -1.60
CA ILE A 41 -16.54 -10.84 -0.95
C ILE A 41 -15.08 -11.18 -1.21
N LEU A 42 -14.69 -12.45 -1.06
CA LEU A 42 -13.33 -12.91 -1.35
C LEU A 42 -12.97 -12.70 -2.83
N SER A 43 -13.85 -13.11 -3.74
CA SER A 43 -13.63 -12.95 -5.18
C SER A 43 -13.48 -11.49 -5.57
N ARG A 44 -14.35 -10.62 -5.05
CA ARG A 44 -14.32 -9.17 -5.25
C ARG A 44 -13.03 -8.55 -4.73
N THR A 45 -12.63 -8.90 -3.51
CA THR A 45 -11.40 -8.39 -2.88
C THR A 45 -10.17 -8.78 -3.70
N LEU A 46 -10.10 -10.05 -4.10
CA LEU A 46 -9.01 -10.56 -4.92
C LEU A 46 -8.96 -9.87 -6.28
N ILE A 47 -10.09 -9.82 -6.99
CA ILE A 47 -10.18 -9.23 -8.33
C ILE A 47 -9.86 -7.74 -8.30
N ALA A 48 -10.41 -6.98 -7.34
CA ALA A 48 -10.12 -5.56 -7.19
C ALA A 48 -8.64 -5.31 -6.87
N SER A 49 -8.08 -6.05 -5.90
CA SER A 49 -6.66 -5.94 -5.54
C SER A 49 -5.74 -6.22 -6.74
N GLN A 50 -6.00 -7.29 -7.50
CA GLN A 50 -5.21 -7.61 -8.70
C GLN A 50 -5.45 -6.59 -9.84
N ALA A 51 -6.68 -6.13 -10.04
CA ALA A 51 -7.01 -5.16 -11.08
C ALA A 51 -6.23 -3.86 -10.86
N CYS A 52 -6.19 -3.35 -9.62
CA CYS A 52 -5.39 -2.19 -9.26
C CYS A 52 -3.90 -2.48 -9.43
N LYS A 53 -3.41 -3.64 -8.98
CA LYS A 53 -2.01 -4.07 -9.13
C LYS A 53 -1.51 -3.97 -10.58
N PHE A 54 -2.30 -4.48 -11.52
CA PHE A 54 -1.92 -4.54 -12.93
C PHE A 54 -2.37 -3.31 -13.73
N GLY A 55 -2.88 -2.28 -13.07
CA GLY A 55 -3.15 -0.98 -13.69
C GLY A 55 -4.43 -0.94 -14.51
N VAL A 56 -5.48 -1.65 -14.10
CA VAL A 56 -6.84 -1.43 -14.61
C VAL A 56 -7.29 -0.02 -14.19
N ILE A 57 -7.46 0.86 -15.17
CA ILE A 57 -7.68 2.30 -14.97
C ILE A 57 -8.88 2.57 -14.05
N GLN A 58 -9.99 1.85 -14.27
CA GLN A 58 -11.21 2.00 -13.47
C GLN A 58 -10.96 1.67 -11.99
N CYS A 59 -10.13 0.66 -11.70
CA CYS A 59 -9.77 0.31 -10.33
C CYS A 59 -8.98 1.43 -9.66
N LEU A 60 -7.98 1.93 -10.35
CA LEU A 60 -7.12 2.96 -9.81
C LEU A 60 -7.83 4.31 -9.61
N GLN A 61 -8.78 4.64 -10.49
CA GLN A 61 -9.65 5.81 -10.34
C GLN A 61 -10.55 5.65 -9.09
N ALA A 62 -11.26 4.52 -8.98
CA ALA A 62 -12.13 4.24 -7.84
C ALA A 62 -11.37 4.29 -6.49
N VAL A 63 -10.15 3.73 -6.44
CA VAL A 63 -9.29 3.83 -5.25
C VAL A 63 -9.00 5.28 -4.89
N SER A 64 -8.59 6.08 -5.87
CA SER A 64 -8.22 7.49 -5.65
C SER A 64 -9.43 8.30 -5.17
N GLU A 65 -10.60 8.06 -5.76
CA GLU A 65 -11.85 8.73 -5.40
C GLU A 65 -12.33 8.37 -3.99
N GLN A 66 -12.37 7.07 -3.64
CA GLN A 66 -12.78 6.64 -2.30
C GLN A 66 -11.81 7.14 -1.22
N TYR A 67 -10.51 7.09 -1.50
CA TYR A 67 -9.51 7.56 -0.56
C TYR A 67 -9.57 9.08 -0.37
N ARG A 68 -9.76 9.84 -1.45
CA ARG A 68 -9.98 11.29 -1.36
C ARG A 68 -11.24 11.63 -0.58
N SER A 69 -12.34 10.92 -0.81
CA SER A 69 -13.57 11.08 -0.01
C SER A 69 -13.33 10.82 1.49
N TRP A 70 -12.42 9.90 1.83
CA TRP A 70 -12.03 9.69 3.22
C TRP A 70 -11.17 10.84 3.77
N MET A 71 -10.24 11.37 2.97
CA MET A 71 -9.44 12.54 3.35
C MET A 71 -10.30 13.79 3.57
N ASP A 72 -11.36 13.97 2.78
CA ASP A 72 -12.30 15.09 2.89
C ASP A 72 -13.18 14.99 4.16
N ASN A 73 -13.46 13.77 4.63
CA ASN A 73 -14.17 13.52 5.89
C ASN A 73 -13.46 12.44 6.74
N PRO A 74 -12.37 12.79 7.44
CA PRO A 74 -11.52 11.83 8.14
C PRO A 74 -12.20 11.02 9.24
N SER A 75 -13.32 11.52 9.77
CA SER A 75 -14.09 10.91 10.87
C SER A 75 -14.91 9.71 10.42
N ILE A 76 -15.20 9.58 9.12
CA ILE A 76 -15.99 8.49 8.57
C ILE A 76 -15.20 7.87 7.42
N ASN A 77 -14.68 6.66 7.61
CA ASN A 77 -13.98 5.94 6.54
C ASN A 77 -14.99 5.21 5.63
N PRO A 78 -15.22 5.70 4.39
CA PRO A 78 -16.18 5.09 3.46
C PRO A 78 -15.67 3.78 2.85
N ILE A 79 -14.38 3.46 3.01
CA ILE A 79 -13.76 2.28 2.42
C ILE A 79 -14.16 1.05 3.23
N ASP A 80 -14.76 0.08 2.55
CA ASP A 80 -15.12 -1.22 3.13
C ASP A 80 -13.90 -1.88 3.78
N ILE A 81 -14.10 -2.47 4.95
CA ILE A 81 -13.04 -3.07 5.77
C ILE A 81 -12.18 -4.08 4.99
N ASN A 82 -12.78 -4.83 4.05
CA ASN A 82 -12.08 -5.82 3.24
C ASN A 82 -11.13 -5.17 2.22
N PHE A 83 -11.35 -3.89 1.89
CA PHE A 83 -10.60 -3.18 0.85
C PHE A 83 -9.58 -2.20 1.42
N ARG A 84 -9.71 -1.79 2.68
CA ARG A 84 -8.85 -0.77 3.33
C ARG A 84 -7.36 -0.97 3.10
N SER A 85 -6.87 -2.21 3.17
CA SER A 85 -5.46 -2.51 2.97
C SER A 85 -4.96 -2.15 1.57
N PHE A 86 -5.57 -2.71 0.52
CA PHE A 86 -5.10 -2.43 -0.84
C PHE A 86 -5.47 -1.02 -1.30
N VAL A 87 -6.65 -0.51 -0.91
CA VAL A 87 -7.08 0.85 -1.28
C VAL A 87 -6.10 1.88 -0.70
N SER A 88 -5.72 1.76 0.58
CA SER A 88 -4.75 2.68 1.18
C SER A 88 -3.38 2.60 0.50
N CYS A 89 -2.89 1.37 0.23
CA CYS A 89 -1.62 1.18 -0.47
C CYS A 89 -1.62 1.82 -1.86
N TYR A 90 -2.64 1.57 -2.69
CA TYR A 90 -2.70 2.13 -4.04
C TYR A 90 -3.03 3.62 -4.07
N ALA A 91 -3.74 4.15 -3.07
CA ALA A 91 -3.93 5.59 -2.92
C ALA A 91 -2.59 6.28 -2.63
N VAL A 92 -1.83 5.80 -1.63
CA VAL A 92 -0.48 6.31 -1.34
C VAL A 92 0.46 6.13 -2.53
N SER A 93 0.37 5.01 -3.25
CA SER A 93 1.20 4.76 -4.43
C SER A 93 0.91 5.71 -5.60
N ARG A 94 -0.34 6.17 -5.75
CA ARG A 94 -0.77 7.10 -6.81
C ARG A 94 -0.68 8.56 -6.42
N GLY A 95 -0.76 8.84 -5.12
CA GLY A 95 -0.68 10.16 -4.54
C GLY A 95 0.76 10.63 -4.37
N ASP A 96 0.91 11.61 -3.51
CA ASP A 96 2.19 12.18 -3.10
C ASP A 96 2.19 12.35 -1.56
N TRP A 97 2.82 13.42 -1.07
CA TRP A 97 2.92 13.71 0.35
C TRP A 97 1.56 13.78 1.07
N ASP A 98 0.50 14.27 0.44
CA ASP A 98 -0.78 14.48 1.11
C ASP A 98 -1.44 13.16 1.52
N GLU A 99 -1.53 12.19 0.60
CA GLU A 99 -2.05 10.84 0.88
C GLU A 99 -1.15 10.11 1.89
N TRP A 100 0.17 10.24 1.76
CA TRP A 100 1.12 9.62 2.68
C TRP A 100 0.98 10.19 4.10
N ASN A 101 0.99 11.52 4.24
CA ASN A 101 0.87 12.22 5.52
C ASN A 101 -0.48 11.95 6.18
N PHE A 102 -1.57 11.91 5.40
CA PHE A 102 -2.87 11.50 5.91
C PHE A 102 -2.85 10.05 6.43
N THR A 103 -2.27 9.11 5.67
CA THR A 103 -2.09 7.72 6.13
C THR A 103 -1.28 7.65 7.43
N PHE A 104 -0.24 8.47 7.54
CA PHE A 104 0.64 8.49 8.71
C PHE A 104 -0.08 9.02 9.96
N LYS A 105 -0.91 10.07 9.80
CA LYS A 105 -1.80 10.53 10.88
C LYS A 105 -2.75 9.44 11.32
N LYS A 106 -3.35 8.71 10.38
CA LYS A 106 -4.23 7.57 10.70
C LYS A 106 -3.50 6.44 11.41
N TYR A 107 -2.27 6.13 11.03
CA TYR A 107 -1.41 5.21 11.78
C TYR A 107 -1.20 5.65 13.24
N ILE A 108 -0.95 6.95 13.49
CA ILE A 108 -0.77 7.48 14.85
C ILE A 108 -2.07 7.40 15.66
N GLU A 109 -3.20 7.77 15.05
CA GLU A 109 -4.54 7.78 15.67
C GLU A 109 -5.10 6.36 15.92
N SER A 110 -4.67 5.35 15.16
CA SER A 110 -5.19 3.98 15.30
C SER A 110 -4.83 3.33 16.64
N GLU A 111 -5.86 3.01 17.41
CA GLU A 111 -5.75 2.18 18.63
C GLU A 111 -5.75 0.69 18.32
N LEU A 112 -6.49 0.27 17.28
CA LEU A 112 -6.60 -1.13 16.89
C LEU A 112 -5.32 -1.61 16.17
N PRO A 113 -4.60 -2.63 16.69
CA PRO A 113 -3.33 -3.06 16.11
C PRO A 113 -3.40 -3.48 14.63
N THR A 114 -4.51 -4.10 14.22
CA THR A 114 -4.68 -4.57 12.83
C THR A 114 -4.83 -3.41 11.84
N GLU A 115 -5.58 -2.37 12.20
CA GLU A 115 -5.70 -1.14 11.39
C GLU A 115 -4.38 -0.37 11.36
N ARG A 116 -3.71 -0.27 12.52
CA ARG A 116 -2.39 0.34 12.62
C ARG A 116 -1.39 -0.30 11.67
N LEU A 117 -1.28 -1.64 11.68
CA LEU A 117 -0.40 -2.38 10.77
C LEU A 117 -0.79 -2.17 9.30
N THR A 118 -2.09 -2.05 9.02
CA THR A 118 -2.59 -1.76 7.66
C THR A 118 -2.08 -0.41 7.17
N HIS A 119 -2.14 0.64 8.00
CA HIS A 119 -1.60 1.95 7.67
C HIS A 119 -0.06 1.93 7.56
N LEU A 120 0.62 1.25 8.49
CA LEU A 120 2.07 1.06 8.44
C LEU A 120 2.52 0.43 7.12
N GLN A 121 1.81 -0.60 6.65
CA GLN A 121 2.10 -1.23 5.37
C GLN A 121 1.79 -0.29 4.19
N ALA A 122 0.65 0.41 4.22
CA ALA A 122 0.26 1.32 3.12
C ALA A 122 1.27 2.45 2.89
N LEU A 123 1.89 2.99 3.95
CA LEU A 123 2.93 4.02 3.85
C LEU A 123 4.14 3.59 3.01
N SER A 124 4.45 2.29 2.98
CA SER A 124 5.55 1.74 2.18
C SER A 124 5.25 1.72 0.67
N CYS A 125 3.99 1.89 0.26
CA CYS A 125 3.57 1.82 -1.14
C CYS A 125 3.84 3.11 -1.94
N ALA A 126 4.35 4.18 -1.28
CA ALA A 126 4.71 5.42 -1.95
C ALA A 126 5.72 5.18 -3.08
N ARG A 127 5.61 5.96 -4.16
CA ARG A 127 6.49 5.81 -5.33
C ARG A 127 7.62 6.83 -5.37
N GLN A 128 7.54 7.87 -4.55
CA GLN A 128 8.52 8.92 -4.44
C GLN A 128 9.69 8.45 -3.54
N PRO A 129 10.93 8.33 -4.06
CA PRO A 129 12.06 7.85 -3.26
C PRO A 129 12.32 8.66 -2.00
N TRP A 130 12.09 9.98 -2.05
CA TRP A 130 12.29 10.86 -0.90
C TRP A 130 11.30 10.58 0.23
N ILE A 131 10.04 10.20 -0.08
CA ILE A 131 9.04 9.81 0.92
C ILE A 131 9.44 8.50 1.58
N LEU A 132 9.88 7.51 0.80
CA LEU A 132 10.35 6.22 1.34
C LEU A 132 11.59 6.39 2.21
N ASN A 133 12.54 7.24 1.80
CA ASN A 133 13.71 7.57 2.63
C ASN A 133 13.30 8.30 3.91
N HIS A 134 12.41 9.28 3.83
CA HIS A 134 11.86 9.94 5.02
C HIS A 134 11.23 8.93 5.99
N TYR A 135 10.46 7.99 5.45
CA TYR A 135 9.81 6.96 6.24
C TYR A 135 10.82 6.03 6.94
N MET A 136 11.85 5.57 6.22
CA MET A 136 12.89 4.73 6.82
C MET A 136 13.75 5.49 7.83
N GLU A 137 14.17 6.73 7.54
CA GLU A 137 14.93 7.55 8.49
C GLU A 137 14.14 7.83 9.78
N SER A 138 12.81 7.92 9.69
CA SER A 138 11.96 8.15 10.86
C SER A 138 12.09 7.07 11.94
N ILE A 139 12.45 5.83 11.59
CA ILE A 139 12.59 4.74 12.58
C ILE A 139 13.86 4.86 13.41
N LEU A 140 14.87 5.59 12.91
CA LEU A 140 16.16 5.77 13.57
C LEU A 140 16.18 7.00 14.49
N SER A 141 15.09 7.78 14.51
CA SER A 141 14.93 8.94 15.38
C SER A 141 14.61 8.52 16.81
N GLU A 142 15.21 9.21 17.80
CA GLU A 142 14.90 9.01 19.22
C GLU A 142 13.42 9.32 19.53
N ASN A 143 12.86 10.34 18.87
CA ASN A 143 11.48 10.77 19.02
C ASN A 143 10.54 10.17 17.96
N SER A 144 10.88 8.99 17.42
CA SER A 144 10.05 8.34 16.40
C SER A 144 8.64 8.06 16.93
N SER A 145 7.63 8.47 16.18
CA SER A 145 6.22 8.09 16.44
C SER A 145 5.93 6.61 16.10
N ILE A 146 6.89 5.92 15.48
CA ILE A 146 6.79 4.50 15.15
C ILE A 146 7.24 3.68 16.35
N ARG A 147 6.35 2.77 16.78
CA ARG A 147 6.59 1.92 17.96
C ARG A 147 7.82 1.06 17.73
N PHE A 148 8.61 0.89 18.79
CA PHE A 148 9.89 0.18 18.73
C PHE A 148 9.81 -1.18 18.01
N HIS A 149 8.85 -2.03 18.38
CA HIS A 149 8.64 -3.35 17.77
C HIS A 149 8.12 -3.32 16.31
N GLU A 150 7.69 -2.16 15.80
CA GLU A 150 7.22 -1.99 14.41
C GLU A 150 8.31 -1.41 13.50
N ARG A 151 9.41 -0.90 14.07
CA ARG A 151 10.45 -0.18 13.30
C ARG A 151 11.07 -1.03 12.21
N LEU A 152 11.44 -2.28 12.51
CA LEU A 152 12.02 -3.18 11.50
C LEU A 152 11.01 -3.60 10.41
N ASN A 153 9.70 -3.58 10.72
CA ASN A 153 8.67 -3.85 9.72
C ASN A 153 8.65 -2.76 8.64
N VAL A 154 9.01 -1.52 8.97
CA VAL A 154 9.11 -0.43 7.98
C VAL A 154 10.11 -0.78 6.89
N VAL A 155 11.33 -1.18 7.26
CA VAL A 155 12.39 -1.53 6.31
C VAL A 155 11.97 -2.73 5.46
N SER A 156 11.38 -3.75 6.09
CA SER A 156 10.88 -4.94 5.39
C SER A 156 9.76 -4.61 4.39
N ASN A 157 8.79 -3.78 4.80
CA ASN A 157 7.68 -3.37 3.96
C ASN A 157 8.18 -2.55 2.77
N VAL A 158 9.06 -1.57 2.98
CA VAL A 158 9.68 -0.78 1.89
C VAL A 158 10.46 -1.70 0.94
N ALA A 159 11.24 -2.66 1.47
CA ALA A 159 11.99 -3.62 0.68
C ALA A 159 11.10 -4.55 -0.19
N SER A 160 9.84 -4.74 0.21
CA SER A 160 8.88 -5.56 -0.53
C SER A 160 8.31 -4.88 -1.77
N THR A 161 8.47 -3.56 -1.89
CA THR A 161 7.97 -2.75 -3.01
C THR A 161 8.99 -2.63 -4.14
N ASP A 162 8.52 -2.43 -5.38
CA ASP A 162 9.40 -2.36 -6.55
C ASP A 162 10.36 -1.16 -6.50
N VAL A 163 9.87 0.00 -6.03
CA VAL A 163 10.68 1.22 -5.89
C VAL A 163 11.57 1.14 -4.64
N GLY A 164 11.02 0.65 -3.52
CA GLY A 164 11.69 0.66 -2.23
C GLY A 164 12.75 -0.42 -2.06
N ARG A 165 12.74 -1.49 -2.86
CA ARG A 165 13.70 -2.61 -2.73
C ARG A 165 15.16 -2.18 -2.69
N ALA A 166 15.59 -1.39 -3.68
CA ALA A 166 16.96 -0.91 -3.75
C ALA A 166 17.27 0.09 -2.61
N LEU A 167 16.34 1.01 -2.34
CA LEU A 167 16.47 2.02 -1.29
C LEU A 167 16.63 1.38 0.09
N ALA A 168 15.79 0.39 0.41
CA ALA A 168 15.83 -0.32 1.68
C ALA A 168 17.14 -1.12 1.84
N TRP A 169 17.66 -1.70 0.76
CA TRP A 169 18.96 -2.38 0.79
C TRP A 169 20.11 -1.43 1.06
N ASP A 170 20.13 -0.27 0.42
CA ASP A 170 21.15 0.75 0.65
C ASP A 170 21.04 1.35 2.05
N PHE A 171 19.82 1.64 2.50
CA PHE A 171 19.53 2.09 3.87
C PHE A 171 20.01 1.07 4.91
N TYR A 172 19.74 -0.22 4.70
CA TYR A 172 20.18 -1.31 5.58
C TYR A 172 21.71 -1.36 5.71
N LYS A 173 22.43 -1.33 4.58
CA LYS A 173 23.90 -1.36 4.59
C LYS A 173 24.48 -0.14 5.33
N THR A 174 23.96 1.05 5.05
CA THR A 174 24.44 2.30 5.65
C THR A 174 24.16 2.38 7.14
N ASN A 175 23.00 1.89 7.59
CA ASN A 175 22.55 2.03 8.98
C ASN A 175 22.63 0.74 9.80
N PHE A 176 23.32 -0.31 9.32
CA PHE A 176 23.34 -1.64 9.94
C PHE A 176 23.60 -1.63 11.45
N LYS A 177 24.56 -0.82 11.92
CA LYS A 177 24.88 -0.71 13.35
C LYS A 177 23.71 -0.18 14.17
N ARG A 178 23.06 0.89 13.71
CA ARG A 178 21.90 1.51 14.38
C ARG A 178 20.69 0.58 14.34
N LEU A 179 20.48 -0.11 13.22
CA LEU A 179 19.39 -1.07 13.07
C LEU A 179 19.53 -2.28 14.00
N LYS A 180 20.76 -2.66 14.37
CA LYS A 180 21.04 -3.75 15.33
C LYS A 180 20.65 -3.38 16.78
N GLU A 181 20.54 -2.09 17.06
CA GLU A 181 20.19 -1.56 18.39
C GLU A 181 18.67 -1.37 18.56
N LEU A 182 17.89 -1.53 17.47
CA LEU A 182 16.44 -1.61 17.46
C LEU A 182 15.95 -3.04 17.70
#